data_AF-A0A441BSN2-F1
#
_entry.id   AF-A0A441BSN2-F1
#
_cell.length_a   1.000
_cell.length_b   1.000
_cell.length_c   1.000
_cell.angle_alpha   90.00
_cell.angle_beta   90.00
_cell.angle_gamma   90.00
#
_symmetry.space_group_name_H-M   'P 1'
#
loop_
_entity.id
_entity.type
_entity.pdbx_description
1 polymer ?
#
loop_
_entity_poly.entity_id
_entity_poly.type
_entity_poly.pdbx_seq_one_letter_code
_entity_poly.pdbx_strand_id
1 'polypeptide(L)'
;DERQLAVCAPAYRYRFGAPSHPSELAGHRCIGWRRAPKVAPYRWEFAENGKEFSVAVASEITTNDMGLMTKLAIAGAGITFGMEESFRPSID
;
A
#
# COMPACT_ATOMS: atom_id res chain seq x y z
N ASP A 1 6.71 -12.58 -14.02
CA ASP A 1 6.60 -12.54 -12.55
C ASP A 1 5.56 -11.52 -12.13
N GLU A 2 4.55 -11.97 -11.40
CA GLU A 2 3.60 -11.08 -10.74
C GLU A 2 4.22 -10.63 -9.42
N ARG A 3 4.56 -9.34 -9.34
CA ARG A 3 5.15 -8.74 -8.13
C ARG A 3 4.24 -7.62 -7.64
N GLN A 4 3.95 -7.64 -6.35
CA GLN A 4 3.26 -6.55 -5.67
C GLN A 4 4.26 -5.67 -4.91
N LEU A 5 3.98 -4.37 -4.85
CA LEU A 5 4.80 -3.37 -4.18
C LEU A 5 3.95 -2.58 -3.18
N ALA A 6 4.53 -2.27 -2.03
CA ALA A 6 4.06 -1.19 -1.17
C ALA A 6 4.81 0.09 -1.55
N VAL A 7 4.10 1.15 -1.91
CA VAL A 7 4.69 2.40 -2.43
C VAL A 7 4.10 3.64 -1.75
N CYS A 8 4.89 4.69 -1.65
CA CYS A 8 4.46 6.01 -1.18
C CYS A 8 5.27 7.11 -1.88
N ALA A 9 4.73 8.32 -1.92
CA ALA A 9 5.47 9.47 -2.45
C ALA A 9 6.67 9.84 -1.55
N PRO A 10 7.73 10.44 -2.11
CA PRO A 10 8.83 11.01 -1.33
C PRO A 10 8.37 12.01 -0.26
N ALA A 11 7.34 12.81 -0.56
CA ALA A 11 6.75 13.76 0.38
C ALA A 11 6.14 13.07 1.62
N TYR A 12 5.52 11.90 1.44
CA TYR A 12 5.03 11.10 2.56
C TYR A 12 6.19 10.61 3.41
N ARG A 13 7.20 10.00 2.78
CA ARG A 13 8.39 9.48 3.47
C ARG A 13 9.13 10.56 4.26
N TYR A 14 9.27 11.77 3.71
CA TYR A 14 9.89 12.88 4.40
C TYR A 14 9.13 13.30 5.68
N ARG A 15 7.79 13.28 5.62
CA ARG A 15 6.93 13.75 6.71
C ARG A 15 6.68 12.70 7.79
N PHE A 16 6.56 11.44 7.41
CA PHE A 16 6.11 10.35 8.29
C PHE A 16 7.13 9.21 8.43
N GLY A 17 8.25 9.26 7.74
CA GLY A 17 9.15 8.12 7.60
C GLY A 17 8.63 7.07 6.64
N ALA A 18 9.45 6.05 6.38
CA ALA A 18 9.05 4.84 5.69
C ALA A 18 9.21 3.64 6.64
N PRO A 19 8.31 2.65 6.60
CA PRO A 19 8.43 1.46 7.43
C PRO A 19 9.73 0.72 7.08
N SER A 20 10.47 0.31 8.11
CA SER A 20 11.67 -0.51 7.98
C SER A 20 11.34 -1.99 7.76
N HIS A 21 10.15 -2.42 8.17
CA HIS A 21 9.63 -3.77 8.00
C HIS A 21 8.11 -3.74 7.72
N PRO A 22 7.54 -4.67 6.91
CA PRO A 22 6.11 -4.65 6.59
C PRO A 22 5.17 -4.69 7.81
N SER A 23 5.58 -5.30 8.92
CA SER A 23 4.77 -5.31 10.16
C SER A 23 4.52 -3.91 10.73
N GLU A 24 5.34 -2.91 10.39
CA GLU A 24 5.18 -1.54 10.85
C GLU A 24 4.07 -0.79 10.11
N LEU A 25 3.55 -1.33 9.01
CA LEU A 25 2.46 -0.72 8.23
C LEU A 25 1.18 -0.48 9.06
N ALA A 26 0.98 -1.21 10.15
CA ALA A 26 -0.11 -0.95 11.09
C ALA A 26 -0.02 0.43 11.77
N GLY A 27 1.18 1.02 11.86
CA GLY A 27 1.43 2.36 12.38
C GLY A 27 1.50 3.46 11.31
N HIS A 28 1.35 3.11 10.04
CA HIS A 28 1.40 4.04 8.92
C HIS A 28 0.03 4.28 8.31
N ARG A 29 -0.14 5.48 7.73
CA ARG A 29 -1.29 5.76 6.88
C ARG A 29 -1.28 4.87 5.66
N CYS A 30 -2.29 4.01 5.55
CA CYS A 30 -2.45 3.12 4.40
C CYS A 30 -3.68 3.49 3.58
N ILE A 31 -3.55 3.34 2.27
CA ILE A 31 -4.61 3.45 1.28
C ILE A 31 -4.92 2.02 0.85
N GLY A 32 -6.06 1.49 1.27
CA GLY A 32 -6.41 0.09 1.10
C GLY A 32 -7.38 -0.15 -0.06
N TRP A 33 -7.22 -1.26 -0.75
CA TRP A 33 -8.25 -1.71 -1.69
C TRP A 33 -9.42 -2.35 -0.92
N ARG A 34 -10.67 -1.99 -1.25
CA ARG A 34 -11.87 -2.61 -0.68
C ARG A 34 -12.91 -2.84 -1.77
N ARG A 35 -13.21 -4.11 -2.04
CA ARG A 35 -14.18 -4.53 -3.08
C ARG A 35 -15.56 -3.86 -2.95
N ALA A 36 -16.08 -3.77 -1.73
CA ALA A 36 -17.41 -3.23 -1.44
C ALA A 36 -17.50 -2.71 0.01
N PRO A 37 -18.42 -1.79 0.35
CA PRO A 37 -18.44 -1.11 1.66
C PRO A 37 -18.47 -2.04 2.89
N LYS A 38 -19.13 -3.19 2.80
CA LYS A 38 -19.29 -4.17 3.89
C LYS A 38 -18.28 -5.32 3.86
N VAL A 39 -17.29 -5.28 2.97
CA VAL A 39 -16.22 -6.28 2.88
C VAL A 39 -14.97 -5.71 3.53
N ALA A 40 -14.23 -6.54 4.25
CA ALA A 40 -12.94 -6.13 4.81
C ALA A 40 -12.00 -5.66 3.69
N PRO A 41 -11.13 -4.67 3.93
CA PRO A 41 -10.08 -4.32 2.99
C PRO A 41 -9.18 -5.52 2.69
N TYR A 42 -8.58 -5.51 1.50
CA TYR A 42 -7.60 -6.52 1.11
C TYR A 42 -6.41 -6.52 2.07
N ARG A 43 -5.99 -7.70 2.53
CA ARG A 43 -4.79 -7.86 3.37
C ARG A 43 -3.57 -7.84 2.47
N TRP A 44 -2.48 -7.21 2.91
CA TRP A 44 -1.29 -7.12 2.08
C TRP A 44 -0.39 -8.32 2.38
N GLU A 45 -0.08 -9.11 1.36
CA GLU A 45 0.79 -10.27 1.47
C GLU A 45 2.26 -9.90 1.28
N PHE A 46 3.11 -10.48 2.12
CA PHE A 46 4.56 -10.33 2.11
C PHE A 46 5.20 -11.69 2.29
N ALA A 47 6.47 -11.81 1.88
CA ALA A 47 7.28 -12.99 2.14
C ALA A 47 8.62 -12.55 2.74
N GLU A 48 9.04 -13.21 3.81
CA GLU A 48 10.35 -13.02 4.43
C GLU A 48 10.94 -14.40 4.78
N ASN A 49 12.22 -14.62 4.44
CA ASN A 49 12.91 -15.88 4.72
C ASN A 49 12.15 -17.15 4.23
N GLY A 50 11.48 -17.04 3.08
CA GLY A 50 10.68 -18.12 2.49
C GLY A 50 9.35 -18.38 3.20
N LYS A 51 8.92 -17.52 4.12
CA LYS A 51 7.63 -17.61 4.82
C LYS A 51 6.72 -16.48 4.39
N GLU A 52 5.54 -16.84 3.92
CA GLU A 52 4.47 -15.88 3.62
C GLU A 52 3.77 -15.43 4.90
N PHE A 53 3.46 -14.14 4.96
CA PHE A 53 2.62 -13.56 6.00
C PHE A 53 1.76 -12.43 5.41
N SER A 54 0.69 -12.08 6.10
CA SER A 54 -0.16 -10.95 5.70
C SER A 54 -0.23 -9.91 6.78
N VAL A 55 -0.27 -8.65 6.38
CA VAL A 55 -0.42 -7.50 7.28
C VAL A 55 -1.81 -6.93 7.12
N ALA A 56 -2.55 -6.88 8.23
CA ALA A 56 -3.79 -6.14 8.32
C ALA A 56 -3.47 -4.65 8.50
N VAL A 57 -3.47 -3.90 7.40
CA VAL A 57 -3.18 -2.47 7.43
C VAL A 57 -4.36 -1.65 7.97
N ALA A 58 -4.07 -0.66 8.80
CA ALA A 58 -5.05 0.32 9.27
C ALA A 58 -5.32 1.34 8.15
N SER A 59 -6.16 0.95 7.17
CA SER A 59 -6.46 1.80 6.02
C SER A 59 -7.30 3.01 6.44
N GLU A 60 -6.73 4.22 6.38
CA GLU A 60 -7.45 5.49 6.60
C GLU A 60 -8.38 5.81 5.42
N ILE A 61 -7.96 5.42 4.22
CA ILE A 61 -8.72 5.58 2.98
C ILE A 61 -8.87 4.21 2.35
N THR A 62 -10.09 3.86 1.90
CA THR A 62 -10.30 2.67 1.09
C THR A 62 -11.08 2.98 -0.17
N THR A 63 -10.70 2.35 -1.29
CA THR A 63 -11.39 2.44 -2.58
C THR A 63 -11.27 1.12 -3.32
N ASN A 64 -12.07 0.89 -4.35
CA ASN A 64 -11.93 -0.25 -5.26
C ASN A 64 -11.20 0.12 -6.58
N ASP A 65 -10.75 1.36 -6.71
CA ASP A 65 -10.10 1.90 -7.91
C ASP A 65 -8.58 2.05 -7.69
N MET A 66 -7.79 1.22 -8.40
CA MET A 66 -6.32 1.26 -8.33
C MET A 66 -5.73 2.58 -8.84
N GLY A 67 -6.33 3.22 -9.85
CA GLY A 67 -5.88 4.51 -10.35
C GLY A 67 -6.05 5.62 -9.32
N LEU A 68 -7.15 5.59 -8.56
CA LEU A 68 -7.35 6.49 -7.43
C LEU A 68 -6.33 6.21 -6.30
N MET A 69 -6.07 4.95 -5.98
CA MET A 69 -5.04 4.58 -4.99
C MET A 69 -3.67 5.14 -5.35
N THR A 70 -3.24 4.98 -6.61
CA THR A 70 -1.97 5.52 -7.11
C THR A 70 -1.93 7.05 -7.00
N LYS A 71 -2.99 7.75 -7.44
CA LYS A 71 -3.06 9.22 -7.34
C LYS A 71 -2.98 9.73 -5.89
N LEU A 72 -3.63 9.04 -4.95
CA LEU A 72 -3.56 9.37 -3.52
C LEU A 72 -2.15 9.15 -2.95
N ALA A 73 -1.49 8.05 -3.33
CA ALA A 73 -0.12 7.78 -2.90
C ALA A 73 0.87 8.83 -3.45
N ILE A 74 0.74 9.23 -4.71
CA ILE A 74 1.52 10.32 -5.33
C ILE A 74 1.28 11.65 -4.62
N ALA A 75 0.03 11.94 -4.24
CA ALA A 75 -0.33 13.13 -3.47
C ALA A 75 0.16 13.10 -2.00
N GLY A 76 0.83 12.02 -1.57
CA GLY A 76 1.38 11.88 -0.22
C GLY A 76 0.33 11.56 0.85
N ALA A 77 -0.84 11.03 0.47
CA ALA A 77 -1.90 10.69 1.42
C ALA A 77 -1.57 9.45 2.27
N GLY A 78 -0.70 8.56 1.78
CA GLY A 78 -0.35 7.33 2.48
C GLY A 78 0.49 6.37 1.64
N ILE A 79 0.71 5.19 2.20
CA ILE A 79 1.28 4.03 1.52
C ILE A 79 0.16 3.27 0.84
N THR A 80 0.36 2.82 -0.39
CA THR A 80 -0.57 1.94 -1.12
C THR A 80 0.11 0.63 -1.51
N PHE A 81 -0.69 -0.39 -1.85
CA PHE A 81 -0.21 -1.71 -2.26
C PHE A 81 -0.91 -2.17 -3.54
N GLY A 82 -0.17 -2.81 -4.43
CA GLY A 82 -0.69 -3.27 -5.73
C GLY A 82 0.38 -3.87 -6.62
N MET A 83 -0.03 -4.31 -7.81
CA MET A 83 0.89 -4.88 -8.81
C MET A 83 1.90 -3.81 -9.27
N GLU A 84 3.16 -4.20 -9.38
CA GLU A 84 4.27 -3.35 -9.86
C GLU A 84 3.91 -2.65 -11.18
N GLU A 85 3.25 -3.36 -12.10
CA GLU A 85 2.80 -2.81 -13.38
C GLU A 85 1.85 -1.60 -13.22
N SER A 86 1.00 -1.59 -12.18
CA SER A 86 0.09 -0.47 -11.90
C SER A 86 0.84 0.80 -11.48
N PHE A 87 2.05 0.65 -10.95
CA PHE A 87 2.87 1.76 -10.46
C PHE A 87 4.00 2.14 -11.40
N ARG A 88 4.36 1.26 -12.35
CA ARG A 88 5.46 1.49 -13.30
C ARG A 88 5.42 2.87 -13.99
N PRO A 89 4.26 3.44 -14.39
CA PRO A 89 4.22 4.79 -14.98
C PRO A 89 4.54 5.93 -14.00
N SER A 90 4.68 5.64 -12.71
CA SER A 90 4.82 6.60 -11.61
C SER A 90 6.03 6.32 -10.71
N ILE A 91 6.81 5.28 -11.03
CA ILE A 91 8.08 4.96 -10.39
C ILE A 91 9.16 5.30 -11.41
N ASP A 92 9.96 6.33 -11.10
CA ASP A 92 11.21 6.64 -11.81
C ASP A 92 12.37 5.78 -11.28
#